data_AF-A0AAP4X711-F1
#
_entry.id   AF-A0AAP4X711-F1
#
_cell.length_a   1.000
_cell.length_b   1.000
_cell.length_c   1.000
_cell.angle_alpha   90.00
_cell.angle_beta   90.00
_cell.angle_gamma   90.00
#
_symmetry.space_group_name_H-M   'P 1'
#
loop_
_entity.id
_entity.type
_entity.pdbx_description
1 polymer ?
#
loop_
_entity_poly.entity_id
_entity_poly.type
_entity_poly.pdbx_seq_one_letter_code
_entity_poly.pdbx_strand_id
1 'polypeptide(L)'
;MTAITHVYNYTVRCPHYKENEQPASWLNHVEVNQSSEIALNRITKWHDEPGTKAFKNGEFIVRKSNTDDTYYAMQSDRMFNNAHSLVTFKVFLDKCCQNADPEKIIAHLVEDYNGRLAKAQA
;
A
#
# COMPACT_ATOMS: atom_id res chain seq x y z
N MET A 1 1.18 -17.11 -20.36
CA MET A 1 0.50 -16.59 -19.14
C MET A 1 1.50 -16.73 -18.01
N THR A 2 2.01 -15.63 -17.45
CA THR A 2 2.96 -15.71 -16.34
C THR A 2 2.22 -15.49 -15.03
N ALA A 3 2.34 -16.43 -14.10
CA ALA A 3 1.64 -16.37 -12.83
C ALA A 3 2.28 -15.33 -11.90
N ILE A 4 1.46 -14.60 -11.16
CA ILE A 4 1.91 -13.83 -9.99
C ILE A 4 2.33 -14.84 -8.93
N THR A 5 3.59 -14.80 -8.52
CA THR A 5 4.17 -15.73 -7.55
C THR A 5 4.32 -15.10 -6.17
N HIS A 6 4.35 -13.77 -6.09
CA HIS A 6 4.46 -13.04 -4.83
C HIS A 6 3.38 -11.95 -4.75
N VAL A 7 2.72 -11.86 -3.60
CA VAL A 7 1.67 -10.86 -3.37
C VAL A 7 1.96 -10.14 -2.07
N TYR A 8 1.91 -8.80 -2.10
CA TYR A 8 2.11 -7.95 -0.93
C TYR A 8 0.98 -6.93 -0.84
N ASN A 9 0.18 -7.01 0.21
CA ASN A 9 -0.94 -6.10 0.45
C ASN A 9 -0.64 -5.30 1.71
N TYR A 10 -0.36 -4.01 1.57
CA TYR A 10 -0.17 -3.11 2.69
C TYR A 10 -1.48 -2.41 3.02
N THR A 11 -1.82 -2.37 4.30
CA THR A 11 -2.89 -1.53 4.83
C THR A 11 -2.31 -0.66 5.92
N VAL A 12 -2.38 0.65 5.74
CA VAL A 12 -2.05 1.60 6.79
C VAL A 12 -3.34 2.18 7.31
N ARG A 13 -3.55 2.06 8.62
CA ARG A 13 -4.66 2.72 9.30
C ARG A 13 -4.07 3.72 10.28
N CYS A 14 -4.54 4.96 10.22
CA CYS A 14 -4.14 5.88 11.28
C CYS A 14 -4.88 5.53 12.58
N PRO A 15 -4.17 5.37 13.71
CA PRO A 15 -4.82 4.96 14.97
C PRO A 15 -5.80 6.03 15.48
N HIS A 16 -6.97 5.58 15.94
CA HIS A 16 -7.99 6.44 16.56
C HIS A 16 -7.82 6.55 18.08
N TYR A 17 -6.87 5.83 18.67
CA TYR A 17 -6.67 5.74 20.12
C TYR A 17 -5.17 5.77 20.47
N LYS A 18 -4.83 6.27 21.66
CA LYS A 18 -3.51 6.06 22.26
C LYS A 18 -3.42 4.58 22.64
N GLU A 19 -2.61 3.81 21.93
CA GLU A 19 -2.32 2.44 22.31
C GLU A 19 -1.22 2.48 23.38
N ASN A 20 -1.53 2.04 24.61
CA ASN A 20 -0.57 1.88 25.71
C ASN A 20 0.34 3.08 26.00
N GLU A 21 -0.23 4.29 26.11
CA GLU A 21 0.50 5.54 26.43
C GLU A 21 1.61 5.94 25.44
N GLN A 22 1.82 5.18 24.35
CA GLN A 22 2.74 5.55 23.29
C GLN A 22 2.07 6.54 22.32
N PRO A 23 2.83 7.50 21.75
CA PRO A 23 2.30 8.39 20.73
C PRO A 23 1.79 7.55 19.55
N ALA A 24 0.51 7.70 19.25
CA ALA A 24 -0.15 6.96 18.18
C ALA A 24 0.50 7.36 16.84
N SER A 25 1.27 6.43 16.25
CA SER A 25 2.00 6.65 15.00
C SER A 25 1.54 5.63 13.97
N TRP A 26 1.29 6.08 12.75
CA TRP A 26 0.89 5.22 11.62
C TRP A 26 1.93 4.13 11.33
N LEU A 27 3.20 4.32 11.72
CA LEU A 27 4.28 3.34 11.55
C LEU A 27 3.96 2.00 12.24
N ASN A 28 3.25 2.03 13.37
CA ASN A 28 2.90 0.82 14.12
C ASN A 28 1.65 0.12 13.58
N HIS A 29 0.93 0.74 12.63
CA HIS A 29 -0.34 0.25 12.08
C HIS A 29 -0.24 -0.06 10.58
N VAL A 30 0.95 -0.48 10.14
CA VAL A 30 1.18 -1.03 8.80
C VAL A 30 0.94 -2.54 8.86
N GLU A 31 -0.20 -2.97 8.34
CA GLU A 31 -0.54 -4.39 8.19
C GLU A 31 -0.08 -4.90 6.80
N VAL A 32 0.64 -6.03 6.76
CA VAL A 32 1.06 -6.66 5.50
C VAL A 32 0.43 -8.04 5.36
N ASN A 33 -0.19 -8.32 4.22
CA ASN A 33 -0.85 -9.59 3.93
C ASN A 33 -0.46 -10.12 2.54
N GLN A 34 -0.34 -11.45 2.37
CA GLN A 34 0.09 -12.08 1.11
C GLN A 34 -1.04 -12.79 0.34
N SER A 35 -2.30 -12.56 0.71
CA SER A 35 -3.47 -13.17 0.09
C SER A 35 -3.71 -12.62 -1.31
N SER A 36 -3.82 -13.54 -2.28
CA SER A 36 -4.19 -13.21 -3.66
C SER A 36 -5.64 -12.72 -3.77
N GLU A 37 -6.54 -13.21 -2.92
CA GLU A 37 -7.95 -12.78 -2.90
C GLU A 37 -8.08 -11.31 -2.50
N ILE A 38 -7.32 -10.89 -1.48
CA ILE A 38 -7.28 -9.50 -1.03
C ILE A 38 -6.72 -8.60 -2.13
N ALA A 39 -5.64 -9.04 -2.79
CA ALA A 39 -5.02 -8.29 -3.87
C ALA A 39 -5.97 -8.12 -5.06
N LEU A 40 -6.63 -9.20 -5.48
CA LEU A 40 -7.60 -9.17 -6.57
C LEU A 40 -8.76 -8.23 -6.26
N ASN A 41 -9.34 -8.31 -5.07
CA ASN A 41 -10.41 -7.42 -4.64
C ASN A 41 -9.99 -5.94 -4.71
N ARG A 42 -8.76 -5.62 -4.27
CA ARG A 42 -8.22 -4.24 -4.32
C ARG A 42 -8.00 -3.75 -5.74
N ILE A 43 -7.46 -4.59 -6.62
CA ILE A 43 -7.29 -4.26 -8.04
C ILE A 43 -8.64 -3.98 -8.68
N THR A 44 -9.63 -4.87 -8.47
CA THR A 44 -10.99 -4.69 -9.00
C THR A 44 -11.56 -3.36 -8.54
N LYS A 45 -11.52 -3.07 -7.24
CA LYS A 45 -11.98 -1.79 -6.69
C LYS A 45 -11.25 -0.58 -7.28
N TRP A 46 -9.94 -0.67 -7.46
CA TRP A 46 -9.16 0.40 -8.08
C TRP A 46 -9.55 0.65 -9.55
N HIS A 47 -9.95 -0.39 -10.28
CA HIS A 47 -10.43 -0.23 -11.65
C HIS A 47 -11.86 0.32 -11.71
N ASP A 48 -12.73 -0.10 -10.79
CA ASP A 48 -14.12 0.35 -10.72
C ASP A 48 -14.24 1.80 -10.22
N GLU A 49 -13.48 2.14 -9.17
CA GLU A 49 -13.49 3.45 -8.51
C GLU A 49 -12.05 3.97 -8.37
N PRO A 50 -11.42 4.40 -9.48
CA PRO A 50 -10.02 4.79 -9.48
C PRO A 50 -9.70 5.99 -8.61
N GLY A 51 -10.68 6.81 -8.24
CA GLY A 51 -10.46 8.08 -7.58
C GLY A 51 -9.71 9.08 -8.46
N THR A 52 -9.16 10.12 -7.84
CA THR A 52 -8.37 11.16 -8.51
C THR A 52 -6.88 10.96 -8.27
N LYS A 53 -6.05 11.24 -9.26
CA LYS A 53 -4.58 11.21 -9.09
C LYS A 53 -4.20 12.26 -8.03
N ALA A 54 -3.59 11.80 -6.94
CA ALA A 54 -3.12 12.66 -5.86
C ALA A 54 -1.67 13.08 -6.11
N PHE A 55 -0.77 12.11 -6.24
CA PHE A 55 0.65 12.33 -6.48
C PHE A 55 1.30 11.11 -7.13
N LYS A 56 2.59 11.21 -7.48
CA LYS A 56 3.41 10.11 -8.00
C LYS A 56 4.63 9.95 -7.10
N ASN A 57 4.94 8.72 -6.68
CA ASN A 57 6.12 8.40 -5.89
C ASN A 57 6.88 7.26 -6.59
N GLY A 58 8.03 7.57 -7.20
CA GLY A 58 8.72 6.62 -8.08
C GLY A 58 7.80 6.17 -9.22
N GLU A 59 7.68 4.86 -9.44
CA GLU A 59 6.76 4.30 -10.45
C GLU A 59 5.30 4.18 -9.97
N PHE A 60 5.03 4.45 -8.70
CA PHE A 60 3.68 4.36 -8.13
C PHE A 60 2.87 5.62 -8.44
N ILE A 61 1.73 5.43 -9.10
CA ILE A 61 0.69 6.45 -9.20
C ILE A 61 -0.24 6.28 -8.00
N VAL A 62 -0.25 7.28 -7.12
CA VAL A 62 -1.14 7.29 -5.96
C VAL A 62 -2.42 8.03 -6.31
N ARG A 63 -3.56 7.38 -6.04
CA ARG A 63 -4.88 7.99 -6.23
C ARG A 63 -5.60 8.11 -4.90
N LYS A 64 -6.28 9.23 -4.71
CA LYS A 64 -7.17 9.47 -3.60
C LYS A 64 -8.58 9.09 -4.01
N SER A 65 -9.25 8.32 -3.16
CA SER A 65 -10.67 8.03 -3.30
C SER A 65 -11.51 9.31 -3.31
N ASN A 66 -12.63 9.27 -4.01
CA ASN A 66 -13.57 10.39 -4.05
C ASN A 66 -14.62 10.32 -2.93
N THR A 67 -14.75 9.17 -2.26
CA THR A 67 -15.79 8.91 -1.26
C THR A 67 -15.27 8.97 0.18
N ASP A 68 -13.97 8.70 0.37
CA ASP A 68 -13.31 8.69 1.67
C ASP A 68 -11.87 9.23 1.58
N ASP A 69 -11.25 9.47 2.73
CA ASP A 69 -9.85 9.89 2.82
C ASP A 69 -8.89 8.68 2.72
N THR A 70 -9.17 7.80 1.75
CA THR A 70 -8.32 6.66 1.43
C THR A 70 -7.46 6.95 0.21
N TYR A 71 -6.18 6.61 0.32
CA TYR A 71 -5.23 6.61 -0.77
C TYR A 71 -4.91 5.18 -1.16
N TYR A 72 -4.82 4.94 -2.46
CA TYR A 72 -4.50 3.64 -3.01
C TYR A 72 -3.34 3.78 -3.99
N ALA A 73 -2.59 2.70 -4.17
CA ALA A 73 -1.62 2.54 -5.24
C ALA A 73 -1.37 1.05 -5.47
N MET A 74 -0.94 0.69 -6.68
CA MET A 74 -0.57 -0.69 -6.98
C MET A 74 0.45 -0.74 -8.10
N GLN A 75 1.25 -1.79 -8.08
CA GLN A 75 2.26 -2.07 -9.10
C GLN A 75 2.50 -3.57 -9.18
N SER A 76 2.94 -4.02 -10.34
CA SER A 76 3.48 -5.36 -10.53
C SER A 76 4.92 -5.25 -11.00
N ASP A 77 5.80 -6.09 -10.47
CA ASP A 77 7.21 -6.11 -10.85
C ASP A 77 7.60 -7.50 -11.35
N ARG A 78 8.48 -7.52 -12.35
CA ARG A 78 9.10 -8.76 -12.81
C ARG A 78 10.29 -9.07 -11.92
N MET A 79 10.37 -10.32 -11.46
CA MET A 79 11.46 -10.84 -10.64
C MET A 79 12.33 -11.82 -11.46
N PHE A 80 13.44 -12.28 -10.88
CA PHE A 80 14.26 -13.32 -11.48
C PHE A 80 13.48 -14.63 -11.70
N ASN A 81 13.97 -15.50 -12.58
CA ASN A 81 13.38 -16.82 -12.86
C ASN A 81 11.91 -16.78 -13.32
N ASN A 82 11.51 -15.72 -14.04
CA ASN A 82 10.14 -15.50 -14.52
C ASN A 82 9.07 -15.36 -13.41
N ALA A 83 9.49 -15.15 -12.15
CA ALA A 83 8.58 -14.79 -11.07
C ALA A 83 8.04 -13.36 -11.26
N HIS A 84 6.85 -13.11 -10.72
CA HIS A 84 6.20 -11.81 -10.77
C HIS A 84 5.64 -11.47 -9.39
N SER A 85 5.86 -10.25 -8.94
CA SER A 85 5.24 -9.71 -7.73
C SER A 85 4.08 -8.80 -8.08
N LEU A 86 3.12 -8.75 -7.17
CA LEU A 86 2.06 -7.77 -7.16
C LEU A 86 2.04 -7.10 -5.79
N VAL A 87 2.02 -5.78 -5.77
CA VAL A 87 1.88 -4.99 -4.56
C VAL A 87 0.65 -4.09 -4.63
N THR A 88 -0.07 -4.01 -3.51
CA THR A 88 -1.17 -3.06 -3.34
C THR A 88 -0.98 -2.27 -2.04
N PHE A 89 -1.13 -0.96 -2.12
CA PHE A 89 -1.12 -0.04 -0.98
C PHE A 89 -2.53 0.49 -0.76
N LYS A 90 -2.99 0.43 0.49
CA LYS A 90 -4.21 1.10 0.96
C LYS A 90 -3.84 1.91 2.21
N VAL A 91 -3.98 3.22 2.15
CA VAL A 91 -3.70 4.13 3.28
C VAL A 91 -5.00 4.84 3.65
N PHE A 92 -5.54 4.52 4.82
CA PHE A 92 -6.74 5.15 5.36
C PHE A 92 -6.34 6.24 6.36
N LEU A 93 -6.61 7.50 6.02
CA LEU A 93 -6.39 8.64 6.89
C LEU A 93 -7.74 9.09 7.44
N ASP A 94 -7.98 8.93 8.74
CA ASP A 94 -9.15 9.54 9.37
C ASP A 94 -8.86 11.00 9.80
N LYS A 95 -9.91 11.77 10.06
CA LYS A 95 -9.91 13.19 10.43
C LYS A 95 -9.03 13.52 11.64
N CYS A 96 -8.70 12.53 12.47
CA CYS A 96 -7.82 12.67 13.62
C CYS A 96 -6.33 12.82 13.25
N CYS A 97 -5.96 12.56 11.99
CA CYS A 97 -4.57 12.45 11.55
C CYS A 97 -4.13 13.56 10.61
N GLN A 98 -4.43 14.81 10.96
CA GLN A 98 -4.07 16.00 10.16
C GLN A 98 -2.55 16.18 9.92
N ASN A 99 -1.71 15.48 10.70
CA ASN A 99 -0.24 15.51 10.56
C ASN A 99 0.33 14.32 9.77
N ALA A 100 -0.49 13.35 9.36
CA ALA A 100 -0.03 12.19 8.60
C ALA A 100 0.05 12.56 7.11
N ASP A 101 1.26 12.69 6.60
CA ASP A 101 1.53 12.97 5.20
C ASP A 101 1.45 11.67 4.37
N PRO A 102 0.44 11.51 3.49
CA PRO A 102 0.28 10.31 2.69
C PRO A 102 1.48 10.06 1.77
N GLU A 103 2.20 11.10 1.35
CA GLU A 103 3.38 10.94 0.50
C GLU A 103 4.53 10.29 1.26
N LYS A 104 4.75 10.69 2.52
CA LYS A 104 5.74 10.06 3.42
C LYS A 104 5.38 8.64 3.76
N ILE A 105 4.09 8.36 4.00
CA ILE A 105 3.61 7.00 4.26
C ILE A 105 3.92 6.13 3.05
N ILE A 106 3.51 6.54 1.85
CA ILE A 106 3.76 5.77 0.63
C ILE A 106 5.26 5.58 0.39
N ALA A 107 6.08 6.62 0.56
CA ALA A 107 7.54 6.50 0.41
C ALA A 107 8.12 5.40 1.32
N HIS A 108 7.68 5.36 2.58
CA HIS A 108 8.10 4.34 3.53
C HIS A 108 7.64 2.93 3.12
N LEU A 109 6.39 2.78 2.64
CA LEU A 109 5.89 1.49 2.16
C LEU A 109 6.65 0.99 0.92
N VAL A 110 7.01 1.91 0.00
CA VAL A 110 7.81 1.60 -1.18
C VAL A 110 9.20 1.11 -0.78
N GLU A 111 9.83 1.76 0.21
CA GLU A 111 11.14 1.34 0.72
C GLU A 111 11.08 -0.07 1.33
N ASP A 112 10.10 -0.35 2.19
CA ASP A 112 9.91 -1.70 2.77
C ASP A 112 9.63 -2.75 1.69
N TYR A 113 8.77 -2.43 0.71
CA TYR A 113 8.48 -3.32 -0.41
C TYR A 113 9.72 -3.64 -1.23
N ASN A 114 10.52 -2.64 -1.59
CA ASN A 114 11.77 -2.83 -2.34
C ASN A 114 12.77 -3.69 -1.55
N GLY A 115 12.86 -3.51 -0.23
CA GLY A 115 13.68 -4.35 0.64
C GLY A 115 13.22 -5.81 0.66
N ARG A 116 11.90 -6.07 0.63
CA ARG A 116 11.35 -7.43 0.53
C ARG A 116 11.59 -8.05 -0.85
N LEU A 117 11.42 -7.28 -1.92
CA LEU A 117 11.72 -7.74 -3.27
C LEU A 117 13.18 -8.15 -3.41
N ALA A 118 14.12 -7.32 -2.94
CA ALA A 118 15.54 -7.63 -2.99
C ALA A 118 15.87 -8.93 -2.24
N LYS A 119 15.26 -9.16 -1.06
CA LYS A 119 15.43 -10.41 -0.30
C LYS A 119 14.84 -11.63 -0.98
N ALA A 120 13.71 -11.48 -1.68
CA ALA A 120 13.07 -12.57 -2.42
C ALA A 120 13.76 -12.89 -3.75
N GLN A 121 14.66 -12.02 -4.20
CA GLN A 121 15.44 -12.14 -5.42
C GLN A 121 16.89 -12.60 -5.19
N ALA A 122 17.36 -12.55 -3.94
CA ALA A 122 18.66 -13.06 -3.52
C ALA A 122 18.65 -14.59 -3.41
#